data_AF-A0AAE6X117-F1
#
_entry.id   AF-A0AAE6X117-F1
#
_cell.length_a   1.000
_cell.length_b   1.000
_cell.length_c   1.000
_cell.angle_alpha   90.00
_cell.angle_beta   90.00
_cell.angle_gamma   90.00
#
_symmetry.space_group_name_H-M   'P 1'
#
loop_
_entity.id
_entity.type
_entity.pdbx_description
1 polymer ?
#
loop_
_entity_poly.entity_id
_entity_poly.type
_entity_poly.pdbx_seq_one_letter_code
_entity_poly.pdbx_strand_id
1 'polypeptide(L)'
;MYNRKYTQEQLDHEREYVTELLSAKGVREAENYYVRHINDVNMNKGINNLPQDARHTDEKGKVILEVIENYKEAVQDKESTFKEYVTNRKKFLKWLEQNG
;
A
#
# COMPACT_ATOMS: atom_id res chain seq x y z
N MET A 1 -14.20 -6.30 25.52
CA MET A 1 -13.38 -6.01 24.33
C MET A 1 -13.56 -4.54 23.97
N TYR A 2 -12.53 -3.70 24.19
CA TYR A 2 -12.58 -2.30 23.76
C TYR A 2 -12.19 -2.23 22.28
N ASN A 3 -13.17 -2.17 21.38
CA ASN A 3 -12.93 -1.66 20.03
C ASN A 3 -12.64 -0.16 20.19
N ARG A 4 -11.38 0.25 19.96
CA ARG A 4 -11.07 1.67 19.75
C ARG A 4 -11.91 2.12 18.56
N LYS A 5 -12.90 2.97 18.83
CA LYS A 5 -13.69 3.62 17.78
C LYS A 5 -12.89 4.81 17.29
N TYR A 6 -12.49 4.79 16.03
CA TYR A 6 -11.87 5.95 15.39
C TYR A 6 -12.97 6.83 14.79
N THR A 7 -12.77 8.14 14.80
CA THR A 7 -13.63 9.04 14.03
C THR A 7 -13.29 8.93 12.55
N GLN A 8 -14.22 9.29 11.67
CA GLN A 8 -13.94 9.32 10.23
C GLN A 8 -12.77 10.24 9.90
N GLU A 9 -12.71 11.42 10.53
CA GLU A 9 -11.60 12.37 10.40
C GLU A 9 -10.24 11.75 10.77
N GLN A 10 -10.18 10.93 11.83
CA GLN A 10 -8.96 10.22 12.20
C GLN A 10 -8.54 9.18 11.16
N LEU A 11 -9.51 8.49 10.56
CA LEU A 11 -9.23 7.52 9.49
C LEU A 11 -8.80 8.23 8.20
N ASP A 12 -9.39 9.39 7.89
CA ASP A 12 -9.03 10.17 6.71
C ASP A 12 -7.63 10.78 6.84
N HIS A 13 -7.29 11.35 7.99
CA HIS A 13 -5.92 11.77 8.27
C HIS A 13 -4.92 10.62 8.19
N GLU A 14 -5.31 9.41 8.59
CA GLU A 14 -4.44 8.26 8.43
C GLU A 14 -4.23 7.89 6.96
N ARG A 15 -5.29 7.96 6.13
CA ARG A 15 -5.15 7.77 4.67
C ARG A 15 -4.20 8.78 4.07
N GLU A 16 -4.35 10.05 4.43
CA GLU A 16 -3.48 11.14 3.96
C GLU A 16 -2.03 10.87 4.35
N TYR A 17 -1.78 10.58 5.62
CA TYR A 17 -0.43 10.30 6.12
C TYR A 17 0.22 9.10 5.42
N VAL A 18 -0.50 7.99 5.25
CA VAL A 18 0.04 6.80 4.56
C VAL A 18 0.30 7.09 3.08
N THR A 19 -0.57 7.88 2.45
CA THR A 19 -0.38 8.32 1.06
C THR A 19 0.88 9.18 0.92
N GLU A 20 1.07 10.15 1.81
CA GLU A 20 2.29 10.96 1.86
C GLU A 20 3.53 10.08 2.08
N LEU A 21 3.46 9.14 3.02
CA LEU A 21 4.55 8.21 3.34
C LEU A 21 4.93 7.37 2.11
N LEU A 22 3.94 6.84 1.39
CA LEU A 22 4.15 6.09 0.15
C LEU A 22 4.82 6.95 -0.91
N SER A 23 4.37 8.20 -1.09
CA SER A 23 4.95 9.11 -2.09
C SER A 23 6.40 9.52 -1.74
N ALA A 24 6.70 9.72 -0.46
CA ALA A 24 7.98 10.26 0.00
C ALA A 24 9.04 9.18 0.25
N LYS A 25 8.63 8.00 0.72
CA LYS A 25 9.55 6.94 1.20
C LYS A 25 9.29 5.56 0.58
N GLY A 26 8.20 5.40 -0.17
CA GLY A 26 7.88 4.18 -0.89
C GLY A 26 7.24 3.09 -0.04
N VAL A 27 6.86 2.00 -0.73
CA VAL A 27 6.07 0.88 -0.19
C VAL A 27 6.69 0.24 1.05
N ARG A 28 8.00 -0.01 1.04
CA ARG A 28 8.69 -0.70 2.14
C ARG A 28 8.53 0.03 3.47
N GLU A 29 8.61 1.36 3.46
CA GLU A 29 8.49 2.13 4.70
C GLU A 29 7.03 2.18 5.18
N ALA A 30 6.06 2.22 4.26
CA ALA A 30 4.64 2.12 4.61
C ALA A 30 4.28 0.75 5.22
N GLU A 31 4.85 -0.35 4.70
CA GLU A 31 4.69 -1.69 5.28
C GLU A 31 5.32 -1.80 6.67
N ASN A 32 6.51 -1.23 6.87
CA ASN A 32 7.14 -1.16 8.19
C ASN A 32 6.30 -0.36 9.19
N TYR A 33 5.67 0.72 8.73
CA TYR A 33 4.72 1.49 9.53
C TYR A 33 3.49 0.66 9.90
N TYR A 34 2.91 -0.07 8.95
CA TYR A 34 1.80 -0.99 9.21
C TYR A 34 2.15 -2.06 10.26
N VAL A 35 3.32 -2.69 10.14
CA VAL A 35 3.80 -3.68 11.12
C VAL A 35 3.97 -3.07 12.51
N ARG A 36 4.56 -1.87 12.60
CA ARG A 36 4.67 -1.14 13.88
C ARG A 36 3.30 -0.87 14.50
N HIS A 37 2.35 -0.37 13.70
CA HIS A 37 0.98 -0.12 14.14
C HIS A 37 0.30 -1.38 14.69
N ILE A 38 0.40 -2.52 13.97
CA ILE A 38 -0.13 -3.81 14.45
C ILE A 38 0.52 -4.18 15.79
N ASN A 39 1.83 -4.02 15.92
CA ASN A 39 2.54 -4.37 17.15
C ASN A 39 2.06 -3.52 18.32
N ASP A 40 1.95 -2.21 18.13
CA ASP A 40 1.50 -1.27 19.16
C ASP A 40 0.06 -1.57 19.59
N VAL A 41 -0.84 -1.82 18.64
CA VAL A 41 -2.23 -2.19 18.94
C VAL A 41 -2.32 -3.50 19.71
N ASN A 42 -1.53 -4.51 19.35
CA ASN A 42 -1.60 -5.83 19.97
C ASN A 42 -0.83 -5.91 21.31
N MET A 43 0.26 -5.15 21.49
CA MET A 43 0.91 -4.96 22.80
C MET A 43 -0.07 -4.33 23.80
N ASN A 44 -0.83 -3.31 23.35
CA ASN A 44 -1.89 -2.71 24.16
C ASN A 44 -3.03 -3.67 24.52
N LYS A 45 -3.16 -4.81 23.83
CA LYS A 45 -4.18 -5.84 24.08
C LYS A 45 -3.65 -7.03 24.91
N GLY A 46 -2.40 -6.98 25.38
CA GLY A 46 -1.81 -8.05 26.19
C GLY A 46 -1.50 -9.33 25.39
N ILE A 47 -1.34 -9.21 24.07
CA ILE A 47 -1.05 -10.34 23.16
C ILE A 47 0.46 -10.71 23.15
N ASN A 48 1.21 -10.27 24.16
CA ASN A 48 2.69 -10.31 24.18
C ASN A 48 3.34 -11.70 24.03
N ASN A 49 2.56 -12.79 24.09
CA ASN A 49 3.05 -14.17 23.97
C ASN A 49 2.32 -15.00 22.91
N LEU A 50 1.49 -14.40 22.04
CA LEU A 50 0.90 -15.15 20.92
C LEU A 50 1.79 -15.04 19.67
N PRO A 51 1.80 -16.09 18.83
CA PRO A 51 2.48 -16.04 17.54
C PRO A 51 1.91 -14.91 16.66
N GLN A 52 2.73 -14.44 15.72
CA GLN A 52 2.49 -13.21 14.96
C GLN A 52 1.21 -13.27 14.10
N ASP A 53 0.79 -14.47 13.73
CA ASP A 53 -0.44 -14.79 13.01
C ASP A 53 -1.73 -14.60 13.84
N ALA A 54 -1.64 -14.55 15.18
CA ALA A 54 -2.76 -14.23 16.05
C ALA A 54 -3.01 -12.72 16.21
N ARG A 55 -2.20 -11.87 15.58
CA ARG A 55 -2.30 -10.41 15.68
C ARG A 55 -3.46 -9.91 14.84
N HIS A 56 -4.27 -9.04 15.44
CA HIS A 56 -5.43 -8.45 14.77
C HIS A 56 -5.15 -6.97 14.45
N THR A 57 -5.61 -6.53 13.29
CA THR A 57 -5.61 -5.11 12.91
C THR A 57 -6.90 -4.43 13.34
N ASP A 58 -6.81 -3.21 13.86
CA ASP A 58 -7.99 -2.36 14.12
C ASP A 58 -8.42 -1.60 12.85
N GLU A 59 -9.46 -0.75 12.93
CA GLU A 59 -9.98 0.00 11.78
C GLU A 59 -8.90 0.87 11.13
N LYS A 60 -8.10 1.55 11.96
CA LYS A 60 -6.96 2.34 11.51
C LYS A 60 -5.95 1.49 10.73
N GLY A 61 -5.59 0.31 11.24
CA GLY A 61 -4.67 -0.58 10.53
C GLY A 61 -5.26 -1.15 9.23
N LYS A 62 -6.58 -1.36 9.15
CA LYS A 62 -7.23 -1.75 7.88
C LYS A 62 -7.06 -0.66 6.82
N VAL A 63 -7.22 0.60 7.21
CA VAL A 63 -7.01 1.75 6.33
C VAL A 63 -5.57 1.81 5.84
N ILE A 64 -4.58 1.62 6.73
CA ILE A 64 -3.16 1.61 6.34
C ILE A 64 -2.90 0.53 5.27
N LEU A 65 -3.39 -0.69 5.49
CA LEU A 65 -3.21 -1.80 4.55
C LEU A 65 -3.89 -1.53 3.20
N GLU A 66 -5.14 -1.06 3.22
CA GLU A 66 -5.92 -0.73 2.02
C GLU A 66 -5.18 0.30 1.14
N VAL A 67 -4.64 1.37 1.74
CA VAL A 67 -3.91 2.39 1.00
C VAL A 67 -2.62 1.83 0.38
N ILE A 68 -1.90 0.96 1.10
CA ILE A 68 -0.68 0.31 0.59
C ILE A 68 -1.01 -0.62 -0.60
N GLU A 69 -2.06 -1.43 -0.48
CA GLU A 69 -2.48 -2.36 -1.53
C GLU A 69 -2.95 -1.60 -2.79
N ASN A 70 -3.81 -0.61 -2.63
CA ASN A 70 -4.25 0.26 -3.73
C ASN A 70 -3.08 0.95 -4.44
N TYR A 71 -2.07 1.39 -3.68
CA TYR A 71 -0.87 1.99 -4.28
C TYR A 71 -0.06 0.98 -5.09
N LYS A 72 0.14 -0.24 -4.58
CA LYS A 72 0.85 -1.30 -5.30
C LYS A 72 0.15 -1.64 -6.61
N GLU A 73 -1.17 -1.78 -6.58
CA GLU A 73 -1.99 -2.03 -7.78
C GLU A 73 -1.85 -0.89 -8.79
N ALA A 74 -1.99 0.36 -8.36
CA ALA A 74 -1.85 1.53 -9.23
C ALA A 74 -0.45 1.65 -9.87
N VAL A 75 0.60 1.27 -9.14
CA VAL A 75 1.97 1.23 -9.68
C VAL A 75 2.11 0.11 -10.71
N GLN A 76 1.59 -1.07 -10.42
CA GLN A 76 1.61 -2.22 -11.33
C GLN A 76 0.89 -1.91 -12.65
N ASP A 77 -0.27 -1.26 -12.59
CA ASP A 77 -1.04 -0.86 -13.78
C ASP A 77 -0.28 0.13 -14.66
N LYS A 78 0.39 1.12 -14.04
CA LYS A 78 1.22 2.09 -14.74
C LYS A 78 2.42 1.42 -15.42
N GLU A 79 3.06 0.47 -14.74
CA GLU A 79 4.18 -0.28 -15.30
C GLU A 79 3.74 -1.13 -16.51
N SER A 80 2.58 -1.77 -16.42
CA SER A 80 1.98 -2.54 -17.53
C SER A 80 1.71 -1.65 -18.74
N THR A 81 1.02 -0.53 -18.53
CA THR A 81 0.69 0.46 -19.57
C THR A 81 1.95 0.99 -20.27
N PHE A 82 3.00 1.29 -19.50
CA PHE A 82 4.26 1.76 -20.07
C PHE A 82 4.96 0.69 -20.92
N LYS A 83 4.99 -0.57 -20.45
CA LYS A 83 5.55 -1.69 -21.20
C LYS A 83 4.83 -1.91 -22.54
N GLU A 84 3.51 -1.80 -22.54
CA GLU A 84 2.71 -1.90 -23.76
C GLU A 84 3.05 -0.79 -24.75
N TYR A 85 3.10 0.46 -24.28
CA TYR A 85 3.49 1.61 -25.11
C TYR A 85 4.86 1.42 -25.76
N VAL A 86 5.88 1.04 -24.97
CA VAL A 86 7.24 0.80 -25.47
C VAL A 86 7.26 -0.33 -26.52
N THR A 87 6.50 -1.40 -26.28
CA THR A 87 6.41 -2.53 -27.20
C THR A 87 5.76 -2.13 -28.53
N ASN A 88 4.66 -1.39 -28.49
CA ASN A 88 3.95 -0.92 -29.68
C ASN A 88 4.80 0.07 -30.49
N ARG A 89 5.51 0.97 -29.82
CA ARG A 89 6.47 1.89 -30.48
C ARG A 89 7.57 1.12 -31.21
N LYS A 90 8.16 0.09 -30.60
CA LYS A 90 9.18 -0.74 -31.24
C LYS A 90 8.65 -1.45 -32.50
N LYS A 91 7.44 -2.01 -32.43
CA LYS A 91 6.79 -2.66 -33.58
C LYS A 91 6.57 -1.67 -34.73
N PHE A 92 6.09 -0.47 -34.42
CA PHE A 92 5.86 0.58 -35.42
C PHE A 92 7.16 1.04 -36.10
N LEU A 93 8.23 1.28 -35.34
CA LEU A 93 9.53 1.66 -35.91
C LEU A 93 10.08 0.58 -36.85
N LYS A 94 9.98 -0.70 -36.45
CA LYS A 94 10.37 -1.82 -37.32
C LYS A 94 9.54 -1.91 -38.60
N TRP A 95 8.24 -1.60 -38.53
CA TRP A 95 7.40 -1.56 -39.71
C TRP A 95 7.81 -0.44 -40.67
N LEU A 96 8.16 0.74 -40.16
CA LEU A 96 8.69 1.84 -40.98
C LEU A 96 9.98 1.46 -41.71
N GLU A 97 10.92 0.80 -41.02
CA GLU A 97 12.17 0.31 -41.64
C GLU A 97 11.94 -0.71 -42.77
N GLN A 98 10.82 -1.43 -42.73
CA GLN A 98 10.49 -2.46 -43.71
C GLN A 98 9.66 -1.96 -44.89
N ASN A 99 8.97 -0.82 -44.75
CA ASN A 99 7.97 -0.34 -45.71
C ASN A 99 8.18 1.12 -46.16
N GLY A 100 9.22 1.80 -45.67
CA GLY A 100 9.67 3.12 -46.12
C GLY A 100 10.96 3.02 -46.92
#